data_AF-A0A0L8HUA2-F1
#
_entry.id   AF-A0A0L8HUA2-F1
#
_cell.length_a   1.000
_cell.length_b   1.000
_cell.length_c   1.000
_cell.angle_alpha   90.00
_cell.angle_beta   90.00
_cell.angle_gamma   90.00
#
_symmetry.space_group_name_H-M   'P 1'
#
loop_
_entity.id
_entity.type
_entity.pdbx_description
1 polymer ?
#
loop_
_entity_poly.entity_id
_entity_poly.type
_entity_poly.pdbx_seq_one_letter_code
_entity_poly.pdbx_strand_id
1 'polypeptide(L)'
;MDHFVDRRATCSNYKKIQTFINKCLQQILHLKWFDRVPNTDMWERANQEPMHVQIRRRKWKWIGHTLRREHSNVTRQALDWNPQGKRKRRRPKQTWKRSILDELRTTGLT
;
A
#
# COMPACT_ATOMS: atom_id res chain seq x y z
N MET A 1 13.06 11.12 -16.03
CA MET A 1 13.76 9.99 -15.37
C MET A 1 14.01 10.37 -13.92
N ASP A 2 13.14 9.97 -12.98
CA ASP A 2 13.40 10.02 -11.52
C ASP A 2 12.26 9.33 -10.71
N HIS A 3 11.67 8.25 -11.25
CA HIS A 3 10.52 7.56 -10.65
C HIS A 3 10.89 6.43 -9.65
N PHE A 4 12.17 6.28 -9.30
CA PHE A 4 12.68 5.03 -8.71
C PHE A 4 13.12 5.09 -7.25
N VAL A 5 13.22 6.28 -6.64
CA VAL A 5 14.00 6.44 -5.39
C VAL A 5 13.24 6.04 -4.12
N ASP A 6 11.89 5.97 -4.11
CA ASP A 6 11.09 5.74 -2.88
C ASP A 6 10.20 4.48 -2.87
N ARG A 7 10.21 3.66 -3.95
CA ARG A 7 9.50 2.36 -3.96
C ARG A 7 10.23 1.28 -3.14
N ARG A 8 11.55 1.39 -2.95
CA ARG A 8 12.35 0.32 -2.31
C ARG A 8 11.94 0.03 -0.86
N ALA A 9 11.73 1.06 -0.04
CA ALA A 9 11.40 0.87 1.38
C ALA A 9 9.96 0.33 1.56
N THR A 10 9.00 0.87 0.82
CA THR A 10 7.59 0.43 0.87
C THR A 10 7.42 -0.97 0.27
N CYS A 11 8.01 -1.26 -0.90
CA CYS A 11 8.03 -2.62 -1.46
C CYS A 11 8.74 -3.62 -0.54
N SER A 12 9.82 -3.23 0.13
CA SER A 12 10.51 -4.08 1.11
C SER A 12 9.59 -4.44 2.28
N ASN A 13 8.88 -3.44 2.83
CA ASN A 13 7.91 -3.68 3.90
C ASN A 13 6.72 -4.54 3.44
N TYR A 14 6.18 -4.30 2.24
CA TYR A 14 5.12 -5.14 1.68
C TYR A 14 5.56 -6.60 1.53
N LYS A 15 6.79 -6.85 1.05
CA LYS A 15 7.34 -8.20 0.94
C LYS A 15 7.45 -8.88 2.30
N LYS A 16 7.98 -8.20 3.32
CA LYS A 16 8.09 -8.74 4.68
C LYS A 16 6.73 -9.12 5.28
N ILE A 17 5.73 -8.24 5.13
CA ILE A 17 4.37 -8.51 5.60
C ILE A 17 3.77 -9.69 4.82
N GLN A 18 3.94 -9.72 3.50
CA GLN A 18 3.44 -10.82 2.67
C GLN A 18 4.07 -12.16 3.06
N THR A 19 5.38 -12.21 3.33
CA THR A 19 6.05 -13.44 3.77
C THR A 19 5.54 -13.92 5.12
N PHE A 20 5.24 -13.00 6.04
CA PHE A 20 4.66 -13.35 7.33
C PHE A 20 3.26 -13.95 7.16
N ILE A 21 2.40 -13.28 6.38
CA ILE A 21 1.04 -13.76 6.11
C ILE A 21 1.05 -15.11 5.40
N ASN A 22 1.93 -15.30 4.41
CA ASN A 22 2.05 -16.57 3.72
C ASN A 22 2.40 -17.71 4.68
N LYS A 23 3.32 -17.49 5.64
CA LYS A 23 3.62 -18.48 6.67
C LYS A 23 2.39 -18.81 7.54
N CYS A 24 1.63 -17.79 7.94
CA CYS A 24 0.40 -18.01 8.69
C CYS A 24 -0.63 -18.81 7.88
N LEU A 25 -0.81 -18.50 6.60
CA LEU A 25 -1.75 -19.21 5.72
C LEU A 25 -1.36 -20.66 5.49
N GLN A 26 -0.06 -20.94 5.30
CA GLN A 26 0.44 -22.31 5.21
C GLN A 26 0.13 -23.10 6.48
N GLN A 27 0.32 -22.49 7.64
CA GLN A 27 0.04 -23.14 8.93
C GLN A 27 -1.46 -23.41 9.12
N ILE A 28 -2.34 -22.46 8.77
CA ILE A 28 -3.80 -22.59 8.87
C ILE A 28 -4.33 -23.66 7.92
N LEU A 29 -3.78 -23.73 6.70
CA LEU A 29 -4.17 -24.71 5.69
C LEU A 29 -3.45 -26.06 5.83
N HIS A 30 -2.63 -26.22 6.89
CA HIS A 30 -1.82 -27.42 7.14
C HIS A 30 -0.91 -27.82 5.96
N LEU A 31 -0.44 -26.86 5.17
CA LEU A 31 0.44 -27.09 4.03
C LEU A 31 1.88 -27.33 4.48
N LYS A 32 2.47 -28.41 3.99
CA LYS A 32 3.87 -28.77 4.24
C LYS A 32 4.73 -28.36 3.05
N TRP A 33 6.05 -28.29 3.28
CA TRP A 33 7.01 -27.91 2.26
C TRP A 33 7.06 -28.90 1.07
N PHE A 34 6.70 -30.18 1.28
CA PHE A 34 6.69 -31.19 0.22
C PHE A 34 5.50 -31.05 -0.73
N ASP A 35 4.40 -30.41 -0.29
CA ASP A 35 3.19 -30.24 -1.11
C ASP A 35 3.42 -29.30 -2.30
N ARG A 36 4.51 -28.50 -2.26
CA ARG A 36 4.93 -27.56 -3.33
C ARG A 36 3.79 -26.68 -3.87
N VAL A 37 2.82 -26.35 -3.02
CA VAL A 37 1.67 -25.52 -3.40
C VAL A 37 2.15 -24.11 -3.77
N PRO A 38 1.81 -23.61 -4.97
CA PRO A 38 2.15 -22.25 -5.36
C PRO A 38 1.38 -21.24 -4.50
N ASN A 39 1.97 -20.06 -4.28
CA ASN A 39 1.33 -19.02 -3.47
C ASN A 39 -0.07 -18.61 -3.98
N THR A 40 -0.30 -18.66 -5.30
CA THR A 40 -1.59 -18.32 -5.92
C THR A 40 -2.70 -19.28 -5.49
N ASP A 41 -2.46 -20.59 -5.59
CA ASP A 41 -3.41 -21.65 -5.17
C ASP A 41 -3.67 -21.59 -3.65
N MET A 42 -2.63 -21.35 -2.85
CA MET A 42 -2.79 -21.12 -1.41
C MET A 42 -3.71 -19.93 -1.10
N TRP A 43 -3.56 -18.81 -1.83
CA TRP A 43 -4.40 -17.64 -1.66
C TRP A 43 -5.85 -17.88 -2.11
N GLU A 44 -6.05 -18.61 -3.20
CA GLU A 44 -7.38 -19.03 -3.68
C GLU A 44 -8.10 -19.90 -2.66
N ARG A 45 -7.42 -20.92 -2.10
CA ARG A 45 -7.97 -21.79 -1.04
C ARG A 45 -8.33 -21.02 0.23
N ALA A 46 -7.52 -20.02 0.59
CA ALA A 46 -7.79 -19.16 1.76
C ALA A 46 -8.80 -18.03 1.46
N ASN A 47 -9.25 -17.90 0.21
CA ASN A 47 -10.08 -16.80 -0.28
C ASN A 47 -9.46 -15.42 0.08
N GLN A 48 -8.14 -15.31 -0.02
CA GLN A 48 -7.35 -14.12 0.33
C GLN A 48 -6.72 -13.48 -0.90
N GLU A 49 -6.58 -12.15 -0.86
CA GLU A 49 -5.82 -11.39 -1.85
C GLU A 49 -4.40 -11.06 -1.35
N PRO A 50 -3.43 -10.83 -2.24
CA PRO A 50 -2.11 -10.31 -1.86
C PRO A 50 -2.21 -9.04 -1.01
N MET A 51 -1.35 -8.93 0.01
CA MET A 51 -1.43 -7.88 1.02
C MET A 51 -1.36 -6.47 0.44
N HIS A 52 -0.54 -6.26 -0.59
CA HIS A 52 -0.38 -4.95 -1.21
C HIS A 52 -1.69 -4.46 -1.87
N VAL A 53 -2.53 -5.38 -2.38
CA VAL A 53 -3.85 -5.06 -2.94
C VAL A 53 -4.80 -4.64 -1.82
N GLN A 54 -4.82 -5.40 -0.72
CA GLN A 54 -5.65 -5.07 0.44
C GLN A 54 -5.31 -3.71 1.05
N ILE A 55 -4.01 -3.42 1.21
CA ILE A 55 -3.55 -2.12 1.74
C ILE A 55 -3.95 -0.98 0.80
N ARG A 56 -3.77 -1.16 -0.51
CA ARG A 56 -4.20 -0.19 -1.52
C ARG A 56 -5.70 0.06 -1.43
N ARG A 57 -6.53 -0.99 -1.37
CA ARG A 57 -7.99 -0.88 -1.24
C ARG A 57 -8.40 -0.11 0.02
N ARG A 58 -7.81 -0.43 1.17
CA ARG A 58 -8.06 0.26 2.44
C ARG A 58 -7.64 1.73 2.39
N LYS A 59 -6.48 2.02 1.81
CA LYS A 59 -5.99 3.40 1.57
C LYS A 59 -7.00 4.20 0.76
N TRP A 60 -7.48 3.67 -0.36
CA TRP A 60 -8.48 4.34 -1.21
C TRP A 60 -9.84 4.51 -0.54
N LYS A 61 -10.31 3.50 0.20
CA LYS A 61 -11.53 3.61 1.00
C LYS A 61 -11.44 4.73 2.02
N TRP A 62 -10.29 4.86 2.69
CA TRP A 62 -10.03 5.94 3.66
C TRP A 62 -9.98 7.32 2.98
N ILE A 63 -9.31 7.44 1.82
CA ILE A 63 -9.29 8.69 1.04
C ILE A 63 -10.71 9.12 0.68
N GLY A 64 -11.50 8.21 0.12
CA GLY A 64 -12.90 8.51 -0.24
C GLY A 64 -13.74 8.90 0.97
N HIS A 65 -13.52 8.27 2.13
CA HIS A 65 -14.19 8.64 3.37
C HIS A 65 -13.83 10.06 3.84
N THR A 66 -12.55 10.40 3.84
CA THR A 66 -12.08 11.73 4.23
C THR A 66 -12.56 12.81 3.25
N LEU A 67 -12.60 12.52 1.95
CA LEU A 67 -13.11 13.47 0.94
C LEU A 67 -14.62 13.73 1.04
N ARG A 68 -15.40 12.78 1.59
CA ARG A 68 -16.85 12.96 1.86
C ARG A 68 -17.14 13.83 3.09
N ARG A 69 -16.14 14.11 3.94
CA ARG A 69 -16.30 15.05 5.08
C ARG A 69 -16.42 16.49 4.59
N GLU A 70 -16.94 17.38 5.41
CA GLU A 70 -17.01 18.82 5.13
C GLU A 70 -15.63 19.43 4.83
N HIS A 71 -15.58 20.51 4.04
CA HIS A 71 -14.36 21.24 3.72
C HIS A 71 -13.68 21.90 4.93
N SER A 72 -14.45 22.23 5.98
CA SER A 72 -13.91 22.74 7.25
C SER A 72 -13.20 21.66 8.07
N ASN A 73 -13.37 20.38 7.74
CA ASN A 73 -12.80 19.29 8.51
C ASN A 73 -11.27 19.26 8.38
N VAL A 74 -10.57 19.30 9.52
CA VAL A 74 -9.11 19.29 9.62
C VAL A 74 -8.49 18.12 8.85
N THR A 75 -9.11 16.94 8.86
CA THR A 75 -8.57 15.77 8.15
C THR A 75 -8.62 15.95 6.64
N ARG A 76 -9.66 16.61 6.10
CA ARG A 76 -9.79 16.92 4.67
C ARG A 76 -8.82 18.02 4.26
N GLN A 77 -8.71 19.09 5.05
CA GLN A 77 -7.74 20.16 4.83
C GLN A 77 -6.30 19.64 4.85
N ALA A 78 -5.98 18.72 5.77
CA ALA A 78 -4.67 18.08 5.85
C ALA A 78 -4.32 17.24 4.61
N LEU A 79 -5.30 16.71 3.86
CA LEU A 79 -5.04 15.98 2.62
C LEU A 79 -4.48 16.91 1.52
N ASP A 80 -4.99 18.14 1.46
CA ASP A 80 -4.58 19.12 0.46
C ASP A 80 -3.39 19.99 0.89
N TRP A 81 -3.10 20.00 2.18
CA TRP A 81 -2.05 20.81 2.77
C TRP A 81 -0.68 20.54 2.14
N ASN A 82 -0.07 21.60 1.61
CA ASN A 82 1.29 21.59 1.10
C ASN A 82 2.22 22.28 2.11
N PRO A 83 3.07 21.54 2.85
CA PRO A 83 3.93 22.14 3.87
C PRO A 83 4.98 23.05 3.22
N GLN A 84 4.96 24.32 3.60
CA GLN A 84 5.93 25.31 3.17
C GLN A 84 7.27 25.13 3.90
N GLY A 85 8.39 25.42 3.21
CA GLY A 85 9.73 25.40 3.78
C GLY A 85 10.66 24.27 3.29
N LYS A 86 11.92 24.32 3.73
CA LYS A 86 12.98 23.40 3.30
C LYS A 86 12.94 22.10 4.11
N ARG A 87 12.95 20.95 3.43
CA ARG A 87 13.01 19.64 4.08
C ARG A 87 14.42 19.36 4.62
N LYS A 88 14.51 18.73 5.80
CA LYS A 88 15.78 18.23 6.34
C LYS A 88 16.41 17.23 5.37
N ARG A 89 17.74 17.32 5.21
CA ARG A 89 18.55 16.36 4.45
C ARG A 89 18.28 14.94 5.02
N ARG A 90 18.15 13.94 4.14
CA ARG A 90 17.81 12.52 4.43
C ARG A 90 16.32 12.15 4.58
N ARG A 91 15.39 13.10 4.77
CA ARG A 91 13.96 12.74 4.79
C ARG A 91 13.53 12.25 3.39
N PRO A 92 12.76 11.14 3.28
CA PRO A 92 12.25 10.67 2.00
C PRO A 92 11.56 11.79 1.21
N LYS A 93 11.81 11.83 -0.10
CA LYS A 93 11.23 12.84 -1.00
C LYS A 93 9.73 12.59 -1.22
N GLN A 94 9.28 11.36 -0.99
CA GLN A 94 7.89 10.99 -1.16
C GLN A 94 7.00 11.63 -0.09
N THR A 95 5.87 12.14 -0.56
CA THR A 95 4.78 12.62 0.27
C THR A 95 3.55 11.78 0.01
N TRP A 96 2.61 11.78 0.96
CA TRP A 96 1.33 11.09 0.78
C TRP A 96 0.61 11.51 -0.51
N LYS A 97 0.50 12.83 -0.79
CA LYS A 97 -0.12 13.37 -2.02
C LYS A 97 0.57 12.86 -3.29
N ARG A 98 1.91 12.91 -3.34
CA ARG A 98 2.69 12.37 -4.47
C ARG A 98 2.55 10.85 -4.63
N SER A 99 2.46 10.08 -3.55
CA SER A 99 2.22 8.63 -3.62
C SER A 99 0.86 8.31 -4.21
N ILE A 100 -0.17 9.08 -3.87
CA ILE A 100 -1.52 8.92 -4.41
C ILE A 100 -1.57 9.31 -5.89
N LEU A 101 -0.95 10.44 -6.25
CA LEU A 101 -0.88 10.87 -7.64
C LEU A 101 -0.11 9.87 -8.52
N ASP A 102 0.97 9.28 -8.01
CA ASP A 102 1.71 8.22 -8.72
C ASP A 102 0.87 6.95 -8.90
N GLU A 103 0.09 6.57 -7.87
CA GLU A 103 -0.86 5.46 -7.95
C GLU A 103 -1.96 5.73 -8.99
N LEU A 104 -2.55 6.93 -9.04
CA LEU A 104 -3.57 7.33 -10.02
C LEU A 104 -3.04 7.25 -11.47
N ARG A 105 -1.83 7.75 -11.68
CA ARG A 105 -1.15 7.67 -12.99
C ARG A 105 -0.93 6.22 -13.40
N THR A 106 -0.59 5.36 -12.46
CA THR A 106 -0.38 3.92 -12.73
C THR A 106 -1.69 3.22 -13.10
N THR A 107 -2.83 3.68 -12.59
CA THR A 107 -4.15 3.10 -12.90
C THR A 107 -4.78 3.58 -14.21
N GLY A 108 -4.13 4.47 -14.97
CA GLY A 108 -4.61 4.92 -16.29
C GLY A 108 -5.82 5.86 -16.28
N LEU A 109 -6.13 6.50 -15.15
CA LEU A 109 -7.23 7.45 -14.97
C LEU A 109 -6.80 8.92 -15.24
N THR A 110 -5.99 9.13 -16.28
CA THR A 110 -5.55 10.47 -16.73
C THR A 110 -5.75 10.61 -18.21
#